data_AF-A0A6G1WUL3-F1
#
_entry.id   AF-A0A6G1WUL3-F1
#
_cell.length_a   1.000
_cell.length_b   1.000
_cell.length_c   1.000
_cell.angle_alpha   90.00
_cell.angle_beta   90.00
_cell.angle_gamma   90.00
#
_symmetry.space_group_name_H-M   'P 1'
#
loop_
_entity.id
_entity.type
_entity.pdbx_description
1 polymer ?
#
loop_
_entity_poly.entity_id
_entity_poly.type
_entity_poly.pdbx_seq_one_letter_code
_entity_poly.pdbx_strand_id
1 'polypeptide(L)'
;MRKVAFTLLLLILWTDVAPGEGVKGLIESQKGERGAAAVLEAVTCPKDEAEWISWRDAAAERLLEPTVTRNAEAFISLRRIVPVADELDLFISACAQNQLPPSILNLAAFSRTLGVNNYKNHRFGFSIDDMTYINSVRQQIDLPPLLKSQQFLKSLRKPATYTEAKRLIDEHNKTLPPDKQWVVLLYKSRFLTTPDQAQTFGRFFIYVPDGRYEKWIQFGIVTPGDPVRDVNNVSIVSLDAPDGEGRRRSAIIDHWRTYEADGSVSLGTRYETVGETENCAICHKTSPLAIRPAEEYVLSEQGALVLNTTNPGIVPEQLNAKIEDYGSPYFGDWLDVNDFGPSIGPRARTRGIEFIRACSLPVPLTEESLERVKNSMRCDSCHNDGFVGPINVPPALKTDADIGQLETYITEGWMPPNKNLSASEKQALFNCLRQDYHDLQAKSGVLMDWLLQR
;
A
#
# COMPACT_ATOMS: atom_id res chain seq x y z
N MET A 1 31.36 34.91 -47.29
CA MET A 1 32.54 34.03 -47.12
C MET A 1 32.51 33.43 -45.72
N ARG A 2 32.44 32.09 -45.64
CA ARG A 2 32.74 31.16 -44.54
C ARG A 2 32.83 31.70 -43.09
N LYS A 3 31.98 31.16 -42.20
CA LYS A 3 32.36 30.09 -41.25
C LYS A 3 31.11 29.42 -40.65
N VAL A 4 31.19 28.10 -40.59
CA VAL A 4 30.20 27.12 -40.13
C VAL A 4 30.36 26.92 -38.62
N ALA A 5 29.26 26.80 -37.88
CA ALA A 5 29.27 26.38 -36.48
C ALA A 5 28.48 25.08 -36.33
N PHE A 6 29.10 24.16 -35.60
CA PHE A 6 28.86 22.73 -35.49
C PHE A 6 27.59 22.38 -34.69
N THR A 7 26.78 21.46 -35.23
CA THR A 7 25.82 20.65 -34.48
C THR A 7 26.51 19.38 -34.00
N LEU A 8 26.64 19.21 -32.69
CA LEU A 8 27.17 17.99 -32.07
C LEU A 8 26.02 16.99 -31.94
N LEU A 9 25.99 15.98 -32.82
CA LEU A 9 25.17 14.77 -32.66
C LEU A 9 25.90 13.83 -31.70
N LEU A 10 25.37 13.63 -30.49
CA LEU A 10 25.83 12.55 -29.61
C LEU A 10 25.09 11.27 -30.01
N LEU A 11 25.72 10.47 -30.89
CA LEU A 11 25.39 9.05 -31.03
C LEU A 11 25.99 8.33 -29.82
N ILE A 12 25.15 7.90 -28.87
CA ILE A 12 25.54 6.91 -27.87
C ILE A 12 25.41 5.55 -28.54
N LEU A 13 26.55 5.00 -28.96
CA LEU A 13 26.69 3.61 -29.33
C LEU A 13 26.52 2.77 -28.06
N TRP A 14 25.46 1.96 -28.03
CA TRP A 14 25.36 0.81 -27.14
C TRP A 14 26.50 -0.15 -27.46
N THR A 15 27.48 -0.25 -26.58
CA THR A 15 28.46 -1.33 -26.60
C THR A 15 27.91 -2.50 -25.78
N ASP A 16 28.03 -3.69 -26.35
CA ASP A 16 27.74 -4.99 -25.75
C ASP A 16 28.36 -5.11 -24.34
N VAL A 17 27.54 -4.92 -23.30
CA VAL A 17 27.90 -5.34 -21.94
C VAL A 17 27.51 -6.82 -21.84
N ALA A 18 28.51 -7.67 -21.65
CA ALA A 18 28.28 -9.10 -21.44
C ALA A 18 27.31 -9.31 -20.26
N PRO A 19 26.34 -10.24 -20.36
CA PRO A 19 25.41 -10.54 -19.28
C PRO A 19 26.18 -11.16 -18.12
N GLY A 20 26.58 -10.34 -17.15
CA GLY A 20 27.34 -10.79 -15.97
C GLY A 20 28.09 -9.67 -15.23
N GLU A 21 28.58 -8.65 -15.91
CA GLU A 21 29.35 -7.57 -15.25
C GLU A 21 28.47 -6.53 -14.55
N GLY A 22 27.25 -6.31 -15.04
CA GLY A 22 26.30 -5.37 -14.42
C GLY A 22 25.84 -5.80 -13.02
N VAL A 23 25.71 -7.11 -12.77
CA VAL A 23 25.24 -7.65 -11.48
C VAL A 23 26.32 -7.51 -10.39
N LYS A 24 27.59 -7.69 -10.75
CA LYS A 24 28.70 -7.57 -9.79
C LYS A 24 28.92 -6.12 -9.33
N GLY A 25 28.80 -5.15 -10.25
CA GLY A 25 28.83 -3.73 -9.92
C GLY A 25 27.64 -3.28 -9.06
N LEU A 26 26.44 -3.82 -9.33
CA LEU A 26 25.26 -3.57 -8.50
C LEU A 26 25.44 -4.14 -7.09
N ILE A 27 25.93 -5.37 -6.95
CA ILE A 27 26.19 -5.98 -5.64
C ILE A 27 27.25 -5.19 -4.85
N GLU A 28 28.31 -4.69 -5.51
CA GLU A 28 29.35 -3.89 -4.85
C GLU A 28 28.86 -2.49 -4.44
N SER A 29 28.04 -1.82 -5.25
CA SER A 29 27.41 -0.54 -4.84
C SER A 29 26.42 -0.75 -3.69
N GLN A 30 25.72 -1.89 -3.66
CA GLN A 30 24.74 -2.23 -2.62
C GLN A 30 25.37 -2.63 -1.27
N LYS A 31 26.58 -3.22 -1.28
CA LYS A 31 27.32 -3.58 -0.06
C LYS A 31 27.63 -2.39 0.85
N GLY A 32 27.90 -1.21 0.27
CA GLY A 32 28.17 0.01 1.03
C GLY A 32 26.92 0.61 1.70
N GLU A 33 25.74 0.32 1.18
CA GLU A 33 24.48 0.94 1.62
C GLU A 33 23.69 0.09 2.61
N ARG A 34 23.76 -1.25 2.50
CA ARG A 34 22.97 -2.21 3.30
C ARG A 34 23.58 -2.61 4.66
N GLY A 35 24.76 -2.09 5.04
CA GLY A 35 25.45 -2.52 6.28
C GLY A 35 25.85 -4.01 6.29
N ALA A 36 25.89 -4.64 5.11
CA ALA A 36 25.91 -6.09 4.91
C ALA A 36 27.29 -6.75 4.98
N ALA A 37 28.37 -5.96 5.16
CA ALA A 37 29.74 -6.46 5.06
C ALA A 37 30.03 -7.62 6.04
N ALA A 38 29.46 -7.58 7.25
CA ALA A 38 29.67 -8.61 8.26
C ALA A 38 28.89 -9.91 8.02
N VAL A 39 27.80 -9.89 7.25
CA VAL A 39 26.95 -11.07 7.01
C VAL A 39 27.55 -11.99 5.95
N LEU A 40 28.34 -11.46 5.01
CA LEU A 40 28.80 -12.20 3.83
C LEU A 40 30.11 -12.99 4.02
N GLU A 41 30.91 -12.72 5.05
CA GLU A 41 32.25 -13.32 5.19
C GLU A 41 32.27 -14.79 5.65
N ALA A 42 31.12 -15.37 6.02
CA ALA A 42 31.02 -16.76 6.50
C ALA A 42 29.90 -17.59 5.85
N VAL A 43 29.33 -17.13 4.73
CA VAL A 43 28.17 -17.79 4.11
C VAL A 43 28.59 -19.08 3.41
N THR A 44 28.06 -20.22 3.86
CA THR A 44 28.16 -21.50 3.14
C THR A 44 26.94 -21.63 2.23
N CYS A 45 27.16 -21.54 0.92
CA CYS A 45 26.08 -21.65 -0.06
C CYS A 45 25.61 -23.10 -0.25
N PRO A 46 24.30 -23.32 -0.42
CA PRO A 46 23.77 -24.64 -0.78
C PRO A 46 24.37 -25.12 -2.10
N LYS A 47 24.79 -26.38 -2.15
CA LYS A 47 25.53 -26.98 -3.28
C LYS A 47 24.63 -27.69 -4.29
N ASP A 48 23.44 -28.09 -3.85
CA ASP A 48 22.47 -28.81 -4.67
C ASP A 48 21.03 -28.44 -4.28
N GLU A 49 20.07 -28.96 -5.05
CA GLU A 49 18.64 -28.71 -4.86
C GLU A 49 18.14 -29.12 -3.47
N ALA A 50 18.66 -30.20 -2.91
CA ALA A 50 18.21 -30.70 -1.61
C ALA A 50 18.67 -29.76 -0.48
N GLU A 51 19.91 -29.28 -0.55
CA GLU A 51 20.41 -28.25 0.37
C GLU A 51 19.63 -26.93 0.23
N TRP A 52 19.28 -26.53 -1.00
CA TRP A 52 18.46 -25.34 -1.25
C TRP A 52 17.05 -25.45 -0.66
N ILE A 53 16.38 -26.60 -0.84
CA ILE A 53 15.07 -26.88 -0.25
C ILE A 53 15.16 -26.84 1.27
N SER A 54 16.17 -27.52 1.86
CA SER A 54 16.36 -27.52 3.31
C SER A 54 16.61 -26.12 3.87
N TRP A 55 17.42 -25.30 3.17
CA TRP A 55 17.68 -23.93 3.57
C TRP A 55 16.43 -23.05 3.46
N ARG A 56 15.69 -23.16 2.34
CA ARG A 56 14.46 -22.41 2.08
C ARG A 56 13.41 -22.67 3.15
N ASP A 57 13.21 -23.94 3.52
CA ASP A 57 12.23 -24.33 4.53
C ASP A 57 12.55 -23.66 5.88
N ALA A 58 13.82 -23.70 6.30
CA ALA A 58 14.29 -23.01 7.51
C ALA A 58 14.18 -21.48 7.41
N ALA A 59 14.48 -20.91 6.25
CA ALA A 59 14.39 -19.47 5.99
C ALA A 59 12.94 -18.96 6.02
N ALA A 60 12.00 -19.69 5.43
CA ALA A 60 10.57 -19.34 5.46
C ALA A 60 10.00 -19.41 6.88
N GLU A 61 10.36 -20.43 7.66
CA GLU A 61 10.00 -20.50 9.07
C GLU A 61 10.56 -19.32 9.88
N ARG A 62 11.84 -18.99 9.69
CA ARG A 62 12.48 -17.84 10.34
C ARG A 62 11.78 -16.53 9.97
N LEU A 63 11.43 -16.37 8.70
CA LEU A 63 10.79 -15.15 8.18
C LEU A 63 9.42 -14.91 8.79
N LEU A 64 8.61 -15.97 8.96
CA LEU A 64 7.24 -15.90 9.44
C LEU A 64 7.07 -16.21 10.94
N GLU A 65 8.16 -16.43 11.67
CA GLU A 65 8.06 -16.72 13.09
C GLU A 65 7.40 -15.52 13.86
N PRO A 66 6.42 -15.79 14.74
CA PRO A 66 5.82 -14.74 15.55
C PRO A 66 6.83 -14.15 16.52
N THR A 67 6.93 -12.83 16.59
CA THR A 67 7.88 -12.14 17.49
C THR A 67 7.23 -11.20 18.48
N VAL A 68 5.91 -11.08 18.42
CA VAL A 68 5.13 -10.21 19.31
C VAL A 68 3.97 -11.01 19.87
N THR A 69 3.71 -10.86 21.17
CA THR A 69 2.51 -11.37 21.82
C THR A 69 1.76 -10.22 22.48
N ARG A 70 0.47 -10.07 22.17
CA ARG A 70 -0.42 -9.08 22.82
C ARG A 70 -1.72 -9.77 23.17
N ASN A 71 -2.21 -9.61 24.41
CA ASN A 71 -3.45 -10.24 24.88
C ASN A 71 -3.52 -11.76 24.61
N ALA A 72 -2.41 -12.47 24.86
CA ALA A 72 -2.24 -13.91 24.60
C ALA A 72 -2.33 -14.34 23.12
N GLU A 73 -2.36 -13.40 22.18
CA GLU A 73 -2.30 -13.68 20.76
C GLU A 73 -0.90 -13.39 20.20
N ALA A 74 -0.43 -14.23 19.28
CA ALA A 74 0.87 -14.10 18.62
C ALA A 74 0.73 -13.37 17.27
N PHE A 75 1.74 -12.57 16.92
CA PHE A 75 1.77 -11.72 15.73
C PHE A 75 3.16 -11.74 15.07
N ILE A 76 3.19 -11.52 13.76
CA ILE A 76 4.43 -11.29 13.02
C ILE A 76 4.74 -9.80 13.05
N SER A 77 5.92 -9.39 13.52
CA SER A 77 6.30 -7.98 13.48
C SER A 77 6.77 -7.57 12.08
N LEU A 78 6.18 -6.53 11.51
CA LEU A 78 6.67 -5.94 10.26
C LEU A 78 8.08 -5.37 10.43
N ARG A 79 8.39 -4.83 11.62
CA ARG A 79 9.74 -4.33 11.96
C ARG A 79 10.79 -5.44 11.98
N ARG A 80 10.38 -6.71 12.08
CA ARG A 80 11.25 -7.88 12.07
C ARG A 80 11.28 -8.56 10.70
N ILE A 81 10.13 -8.71 10.04
CA ILE A 81 10.07 -9.40 8.74
C ILE A 81 10.89 -8.67 7.66
N VAL A 82 10.89 -7.33 7.66
CA VAL A 82 11.62 -6.54 6.66
C VAL A 82 13.15 -6.73 6.77
N PRO A 83 13.79 -6.59 7.94
CA PRO A 83 15.21 -6.93 8.10
C PRO A 83 15.55 -8.38 7.76
N VAL A 84 14.71 -9.34 8.16
CA VAL A 84 14.96 -10.75 7.83
C VAL A 84 14.86 -11.00 6.33
N ALA A 85 13.87 -10.41 5.66
CA ALA A 85 13.73 -10.49 4.21
C ALA A 85 14.95 -9.92 3.47
N ASP A 86 15.49 -8.79 3.91
CA ASP A 86 16.71 -8.20 3.37
C ASP A 86 17.94 -9.11 3.56
N GLU A 87 18.12 -9.69 4.75
CA GLU A 87 19.18 -10.67 4.99
C GLU A 87 19.07 -11.90 4.06
N LEU A 88 17.85 -12.40 3.85
CA LEU A 88 17.60 -13.54 2.96
C LEU A 88 17.88 -13.17 1.50
N ASP A 89 17.46 -11.99 1.04
CA ASP A 89 17.74 -11.49 -0.31
C ASP A 89 19.25 -11.33 -0.55
N LEU A 90 19.99 -10.82 0.44
CA LEU A 90 21.47 -10.76 0.39
C LEU A 90 22.11 -12.14 0.27
N PHE A 91 21.65 -13.10 1.08
CA PHE A 91 22.14 -14.48 1.03
C PHE A 91 21.86 -15.12 -0.33
N ILE A 92 20.62 -15.03 -0.82
CA ILE A 92 20.20 -15.58 -2.10
C ILE A 92 21.04 -14.99 -3.23
N SER A 93 21.19 -13.66 -3.25
CA SER A 93 21.97 -12.96 -4.26
C SER A 93 23.45 -13.37 -4.26
N ALA A 94 24.02 -13.62 -3.08
CA ALA A 94 25.41 -14.08 -2.96
C ALA A 94 25.60 -15.53 -3.44
N CYS A 95 24.63 -16.41 -3.18
CA CYS A 95 24.77 -17.84 -3.42
C CYS A 95 24.27 -18.31 -4.79
N ALA A 96 23.31 -17.63 -5.40
CA ALA A 96 22.69 -18.08 -6.65
C ALA A 96 23.58 -17.95 -7.89
N GLN A 97 24.67 -17.18 -7.84
CA GLN A 97 25.66 -17.03 -8.94
C GLN A 97 25.03 -16.90 -10.35
N ASN A 98 23.93 -16.15 -10.47
CA ASN A 98 23.09 -15.88 -11.67
C ASN A 98 22.02 -16.92 -12.05
N GLN A 99 21.90 -18.06 -11.37
CA GLN A 99 20.80 -19.00 -11.59
C GLN A 99 20.14 -19.41 -10.28
N LEU A 100 18.91 -18.92 -10.07
CA LEU A 100 18.09 -19.33 -8.94
C LEU A 100 17.47 -20.71 -9.21
N PRO A 101 17.62 -21.68 -8.30
CA PRO A 101 16.83 -22.90 -8.33
C PRO A 101 15.33 -22.59 -8.39
N PRO A 102 14.54 -23.32 -9.20
CA PRO A 102 13.11 -23.13 -9.26
C PRO A 102 12.46 -23.14 -7.88
N SER A 103 12.89 -24.04 -6.99
CA SER A 103 12.35 -24.22 -5.63
C SER A 103 12.42 -23.01 -4.72
N ILE A 104 13.25 -22.00 -5.01
CA ILE A 104 13.42 -20.80 -4.18
C ILE A 104 12.85 -19.52 -4.79
N LEU A 105 12.31 -19.57 -6.01
CA LEU A 105 11.85 -18.36 -6.74
C LEU A 105 10.86 -17.51 -5.93
N ASN A 106 9.84 -18.11 -5.34
CA ASN A 106 8.85 -17.40 -4.52
C ASN A 106 9.48 -16.74 -3.28
N LEU A 107 10.34 -17.47 -2.55
CA LEU A 107 11.04 -16.91 -1.40
C LEU A 107 11.98 -15.77 -1.81
N ALA A 108 12.66 -15.89 -2.97
CA ALA A 108 13.53 -14.86 -3.50
C ALA A 108 12.76 -13.59 -3.87
N ALA A 109 11.64 -13.72 -4.59
CA ALA A 109 10.77 -12.60 -4.95
C ALA A 109 10.24 -11.89 -3.69
N PHE A 110 9.71 -12.65 -2.74
CA PHE A 110 9.19 -12.13 -1.47
C PHE A 110 10.26 -11.42 -0.63
N SER A 111 11.43 -12.04 -0.50
CA SER A 111 12.55 -11.50 0.28
C SER A 111 13.06 -10.19 -0.35
N ARG A 112 13.20 -10.15 -1.67
CA ARG A 112 13.60 -8.95 -2.41
C ARG A 112 12.60 -7.82 -2.23
N THR A 113 11.32 -8.10 -2.45
CA THR A 113 10.26 -7.08 -2.42
C THR A 113 10.05 -6.49 -1.03
N LEU A 114 10.13 -7.29 0.04
CA LEU A 114 10.09 -6.75 1.41
C LEU A 114 11.40 -6.08 1.83
N GLY A 115 12.54 -6.66 1.42
CA GLY A 115 13.88 -6.19 1.76
C GLY A 115 14.25 -4.86 1.10
N VAL A 116 13.58 -4.48 0.01
CA VAL A 116 13.82 -3.22 -0.72
C VAL A 116 13.68 -1.97 0.18
N ASN A 117 12.93 -2.08 1.28
CA ASN A 117 12.74 -0.98 2.22
C ASN A 117 13.98 -0.63 3.05
N ASN A 118 14.96 -1.54 3.14
CA ASN A 118 16.19 -1.28 3.88
C ASN A 118 17.20 -0.46 3.08
N TYR A 119 16.97 -0.25 1.78
CA TYR A 119 17.79 0.65 0.99
C TYR A 119 17.45 2.10 1.28
N LYS A 120 18.49 2.92 1.48
CA LYS A 120 18.33 4.34 1.82
C LYS A 120 17.56 5.13 0.76
N ASN A 121 17.64 4.70 -0.49
CA ASN A 121 17.07 5.32 -1.68
C ASN A 121 15.92 4.52 -2.32
N HIS A 122 15.33 3.52 -1.64
CA HIS A 122 14.13 2.81 -2.12
C HIS A 122 13.04 2.76 -1.03
N ARG A 123 12.94 3.84 -0.25
CA ARG A 123 12.03 3.89 0.89
C ARG A 123 10.56 3.84 0.48
N PHE A 124 10.22 4.15 -0.76
CA PHE A 124 8.86 3.99 -1.27
C PHE A 124 8.43 2.53 -1.47
N GLY A 125 9.37 1.58 -1.44
CA GLY A 125 9.06 0.16 -1.63
C GLY A 125 9.05 -0.30 -3.09
N PHE A 126 9.59 0.51 -4.02
CA PHE A 126 9.72 0.18 -5.44
C PHE A 126 11.11 -0.41 -5.72
N SER A 127 11.25 -1.14 -6.82
CA SER A 127 12.53 -1.72 -7.29
C SER A 127 13.47 -0.71 -7.96
N ILE A 128 13.02 0.54 -8.14
CA ILE A 128 13.81 1.67 -8.63
C ILE A 128 14.05 2.67 -7.50
N ASP A 129 15.07 3.51 -7.65
CA ASP A 129 15.38 4.52 -6.63
C ASP A 129 14.27 5.59 -6.52
N ASP A 130 14.11 6.12 -5.31
CA ASP A 130 13.04 7.04 -4.93
C ASP A 130 13.01 8.31 -5.80
N MET A 131 14.18 8.81 -6.21
CA MET A 131 14.25 10.01 -7.06
C MET A 131 13.90 9.70 -8.50
N THR A 132 14.35 8.56 -9.03
CA THR A 132 13.91 8.05 -10.34
C THR A 132 12.41 7.87 -10.35
N TYR A 133 11.83 7.27 -9.30
CA TYR A 133 10.38 7.15 -9.15
C TYR A 133 9.68 8.51 -9.21
N ILE A 134 10.05 9.46 -8.32
CA ILE A 134 9.48 10.82 -8.28
C ILE A 134 9.56 11.50 -9.66
N ASN A 135 10.69 11.37 -10.35
CA ASN A 135 10.87 11.94 -11.67
C ASN A 135 9.99 11.27 -12.73
N SER A 136 9.86 9.93 -12.68
CA SER A 136 9.02 9.16 -13.59
C SER A 136 7.52 9.42 -13.42
N VAL A 137 7.06 9.76 -12.21
CA VAL A 137 5.64 10.03 -11.93
C VAL A 137 5.29 11.49 -11.71
N ARG A 138 6.23 12.42 -11.95
CA ARG A 138 6.11 13.84 -11.57
C ARG A 138 4.80 14.50 -12.02
N GLN A 139 4.30 14.18 -13.22
CA GLN A 139 3.05 14.74 -13.74
C GLN A 139 1.80 14.15 -13.04
N GLN A 140 1.84 12.85 -12.72
CA GLN A 140 0.81 12.14 -11.97
C GLN A 140 0.68 12.68 -10.54
N ILE A 141 1.80 13.04 -9.91
CA ILE A 141 1.82 13.48 -8.51
C ILE A 141 1.75 14.99 -8.32
N ASP A 142 1.87 15.80 -9.37
CA ASP A 142 1.75 17.26 -9.23
C ASP A 142 0.33 17.65 -8.79
N LEU A 143 0.21 18.54 -7.81
CA LEU A 143 -1.07 19.07 -7.40
C LEU A 143 -1.60 20.08 -8.43
N PRO A 144 -2.92 20.12 -8.66
CA PRO A 144 -3.57 21.20 -9.40
C PRO A 144 -3.15 22.60 -8.87
N PRO A 145 -2.99 23.62 -9.74
CA PRO A 145 -2.52 24.95 -9.33
C PRO A 145 -3.29 25.58 -8.17
N LEU A 146 -4.62 25.39 -8.13
CA LEU A 146 -5.45 25.88 -7.02
C LEU A 146 -5.03 25.29 -5.67
N LEU A 147 -4.75 23.99 -5.63
CA LEU A 147 -4.38 23.27 -4.42
C LEU A 147 -2.94 23.59 -3.96
N LYS A 148 -2.12 24.19 -4.84
CA LYS A 148 -0.79 24.76 -4.53
C LYS A 148 -0.84 26.22 -4.11
N SER A 149 -1.97 26.90 -4.27
CA SER A 149 -2.07 28.33 -3.98
C SER A 149 -1.91 28.60 -2.49
N GLN A 150 -1.25 29.71 -2.15
CA GLN A 150 -1.09 30.14 -0.76
C GLN A 150 -2.45 30.34 -0.07
N GLN A 151 -3.45 30.83 -0.79
CA GLN A 151 -4.79 31.02 -0.25
C GLN A 151 -5.42 29.68 0.16
N PHE A 152 -5.34 28.66 -0.69
CA PHE A 152 -5.87 27.34 -0.37
C PHE A 152 -5.11 26.67 0.77
N LEU A 153 -3.77 26.65 0.71
CA LEU A 153 -2.93 26.00 1.71
C LEU A 153 -3.09 26.63 3.10
N LYS A 154 -3.18 27.97 3.19
CA LYS A 154 -3.43 28.67 4.46
C LYS A 154 -4.82 28.37 5.02
N SER A 155 -5.83 28.24 4.15
CA SER A 155 -7.20 27.92 4.56
C SER A 155 -7.35 26.52 5.15
N LEU A 156 -6.46 25.59 4.81
CA LEU A 156 -6.40 24.25 5.42
C LEU A 156 -5.60 24.19 6.73
N ARG A 157 -5.04 25.31 7.21
CA ARG A 157 -4.23 25.32 8.43
C ARG A 157 -5.07 25.14 9.70
N LYS A 158 -6.28 25.71 9.76
CA LYS A 158 -7.11 25.74 10.96
C LYS A 158 -8.57 25.40 10.66
N PRO A 159 -9.30 24.75 11.59
CA PRO A 159 -10.71 24.41 11.39
C PRO A 159 -11.59 25.60 10.99
N ALA A 160 -11.36 26.77 11.58
CA ALA A 160 -12.13 27.99 11.31
C ALA A 160 -12.03 28.49 9.85
N THR A 161 -11.06 28.00 9.06
CA THR A 161 -10.84 28.43 7.67
C THR A 161 -11.16 27.35 6.64
N TYR A 162 -11.65 26.18 7.04
CA TYR A 162 -11.99 25.10 6.09
C TYR A 162 -13.11 25.48 5.13
N THR A 163 -14.03 26.36 5.54
CA THR A 163 -15.04 26.94 4.64
C THR A 163 -14.44 27.71 3.49
N GLU A 164 -13.34 28.44 3.72
CA GLU A 164 -12.65 29.16 2.67
C GLU A 164 -12.00 28.18 1.67
N ALA A 165 -11.36 27.11 2.17
CA ALA A 165 -10.80 26.08 1.30
C ALA A 165 -11.87 25.42 0.43
N LYS A 166 -13.03 25.08 1.00
CA LYS A 166 -14.16 24.52 0.24
C LYS A 166 -14.73 25.53 -0.75
N ARG A 167 -14.89 26.80 -0.36
CA ARG A 167 -15.40 27.87 -1.24
C ARG A 167 -14.54 28.02 -2.49
N LEU A 168 -13.22 27.97 -2.35
CA LEU A 168 -12.29 28.03 -3.49
C LEU A 168 -12.50 26.89 -4.49
N ILE A 169 -12.74 25.67 -3.99
CA ILE A 169 -13.05 24.51 -4.85
C ILE A 169 -14.43 24.67 -5.49
N ASP A 170 -15.44 25.11 -4.73
CA ASP A 170 -16.78 25.34 -5.26
C ASP A 170 -16.77 26.41 -6.36
N GLU A 171 -15.96 27.46 -6.24
CA GLU A 171 -15.75 28.47 -7.27
C GLU A 171 -15.05 27.94 -8.50
N HIS A 172 -14.03 27.10 -8.30
CA HIS A 172 -13.38 26.40 -9.41
C HIS A 172 -14.37 25.50 -10.16
N ASN A 173 -15.18 24.73 -9.44
CA ASN A 173 -16.19 23.84 -10.02
C ASN A 173 -17.23 24.57 -10.88
N LYS A 174 -17.56 25.83 -10.56
CA LYS A 174 -18.46 26.65 -11.40
C LYS A 174 -17.89 26.94 -12.79
N THR A 175 -16.58 26.82 -12.96
CA THR A 175 -15.89 27.02 -14.25
C THR A 175 -15.73 25.73 -15.04
N LEU A 176 -16.06 24.57 -14.45
CA LEU A 176 -15.84 23.26 -15.03
C LEU A 176 -17.15 22.64 -15.54
N PRO A 177 -17.09 21.83 -16.62
CA PRO A 177 -18.18 20.94 -16.99
C PRO A 177 -18.58 19.99 -15.84
N PRO A 178 -19.84 19.55 -15.75
CA PRO A 178 -20.31 18.71 -14.65
C PRO A 178 -19.49 17.43 -14.41
N ASP A 179 -19.02 16.77 -15.46
CA ASP A 179 -18.20 15.54 -15.39
C ASP A 179 -16.74 15.79 -14.98
N LYS A 180 -16.33 17.06 -14.91
CA LYS A 180 -14.99 17.51 -14.52
C LYS A 180 -14.94 18.18 -13.15
N GLN A 181 -16.09 18.35 -12.49
CA GLN A 181 -16.15 18.97 -11.18
C GLN A 181 -15.46 18.10 -10.12
N TRP A 182 -14.74 18.75 -9.21
CA TRP A 182 -14.04 18.10 -8.12
C TRP A 182 -15.03 17.74 -7.01
N VAL A 183 -14.83 16.57 -6.41
CA VAL A 183 -15.66 16.10 -5.29
C VAL A 183 -14.88 16.30 -4.00
N VAL A 184 -15.50 16.94 -3.00
CA VAL A 184 -14.90 17.18 -1.68
C VAL A 184 -15.58 16.30 -0.64
N LEU A 185 -14.78 15.65 0.22
CA LEU A 185 -15.25 14.89 1.36
C LEU A 185 -14.41 15.27 2.60
N LEU A 186 -15.08 15.64 3.68
CA LEU A 186 -14.45 15.91 4.97
C LEU A 186 -14.76 14.76 5.91
N TYR A 187 -13.75 14.06 6.42
CA TYR A 187 -14.00 12.84 7.18
C TYR A 187 -12.87 12.47 8.16
N LYS A 188 -13.16 11.62 9.14
CA LYS A 188 -12.14 10.90 9.92
C LYS A 188 -11.88 9.55 9.26
N SER A 189 -10.62 9.30 8.89
CA SER A 189 -10.13 7.98 8.50
C SER A 189 -10.33 6.98 9.64
N ARG A 190 -10.55 5.72 9.28
CA ARG A 190 -10.71 4.62 10.23
C ARG A 190 -9.40 3.88 10.49
N PHE A 191 -8.49 3.92 9.53
CA PHE A 191 -7.38 2.98 9.43
C PHE A 191 -6.04 3.59 9.78
N LEU A 192 -5.77 4.78 9.24
CA LEU A 192 -4.45 5.39 9.29
C LEU A 192 -4.54 6.83 9.75
N THR A 193 -3.66 7.20 10.66
CA THR A 193 -3.36 8.60 10.97
C THR A 193 -2.54 9.21 9.85
N THR A 194 -2.42 10.54 9.85
CA THR A 194 -1.35 11.19 9.08
C THR A 194 0.01 10.70 9.62
N PRO A 195 1.02 10.53 8.74
CA PRO A 195 2.34 10.06 9.14
C PRO A 195 3.26 11.20 9.61
N ASP A 196 2.66 12.32 10.06
CA ASP A 196 3.32 13.46 10.69
C ASP A 196 3.14 13.43 12.22
N GLN A 197 3.73 14.41 12.92
CA GLN A 197 3.61 14.51 14.37
C GLN A 197 2.19 14.86 14.84
N ALA A 198 1.31 15.31 13.93
CA ALA A 198 -0.08 15.58 14.28
C ALA A 198 -0.86 14.28 14.50
N GLN A 199 -0.51 13.21 13.77
CA GLN A 199 -1.13 11.88 13.86
C GLN A 199 -2.67 11.96 13.84
N THR A 200 -3.22 12.84 13.00
CA THR A 200 -4.67 13.04 12.93
C THR A 200 -5.33 12.01 12.01
N PHE A 201 -6.55 11.59 12.34
CA PHE A 201 -7.40 10.81 11.43
C PHE A 201 -8.18 11.71 10.45
N GLY A 202 -8.24 13.01 10.70
CA GLY A 202 -8.97 13.95 9.84
C GLY A 202 -8.41 14.06 8.43
N ARG A 203 -9.30 14.11 7.43
CA ARG A 203 -9.00 14.24 6.01
C ARG A 203 -9.90 15.29 5.37
N PHE A 204 -9.29 16.25 4.67
CA PHE A 204 -9.92 17.05 3.64
C PHE A 204 -9.58 16.39 2.31
N PHE A 205 -10.48 15.53 1.85
CA PHE A 205 -10.31 14.75 0.63
C PHE A 205 -10.89 15.48 -0.58
N ILE A 206 -10.19 15.35 -1.70
CA ILE A 206 -10.54 15.93 -2.98
C ILE A 206 -10.30 14.88 -4.06
N TYR A 207 -11.37 14.50 -4.75
CA TYR A 207 -11.27 13.75 -5.99
C TYR A 207 -11.26 14.73 -7.17
N VAL A 208 -10.25 14.61 -8.03
CA VAL A 208 -10.07 15.44 -9.22
C VAL A 208 -10.18 14.53 -10.45
N PRO A 209 -11.32 14.57 -11.16
CA PRO A 209 -11.44 13.91 -12.45
C PRO A 209 -10.69 14.73 -13.51
N ASP A 210 -9.49 14.30 -13.91
CA ASP A 210 -8.77 14.87 -15.04
C ASP A 210 -8.68 13.86 -16.19
N GLY A 211 -8.71 14.35 -17.43
CA GLY A 211 -8.76 13.54 -18.66
C GLY A 211 -7.47 12.77 -18.93
N ARG A 212 -6.36 13.11 -18.26
CA ARG A 212 -5.11 12.35 -18.32
C ARG A 212 -4.87 11.52 -17.07
N TYR A 213 -5.14 12.09 -15.89
CA TYR A 213 -4.89 11.44 -14.60
C TYR A 213 -6.05 11.69 -13.63
N GLU A 214 -6.66 10.65 -13.09
CA GLU A 214 -7.60 10.81 -11.98
C GLU A 214 -6.83 10.90 -10.66
N LYS A 215 -7.07 11.93 -9.85
CA LYS A 215 -6.31 12.17 -8.61
C LYS A 215 -7.20 12.10 -7.37
N TRP A 216 -6.72 11.35 -6.39
CA TRP A 216 -7.31 11.12 -5.07
C TRP A 216 -6.42 11.79 -4.03
N ILE A 217 -6.77 13.02 -3.65
CA ILE A 217 -5.89 13.90 -2.87
C ILE A 217 -6.44 14.03 -1.45
N GLN A 218 -5.60 13.84 -0.45
CA GLN A 218 -5.95 13.86 0.97
C GLN A 218 -5.06 14.83 1.72
N PHE A 219 -5.62 15.95 2.17
CA PHE A 219 -4.94 16.81 3.13
C PHE A 219 -5.28 16.35 4.55
N GLY A 220 -4.26 16.19 5.39
CA GLY A 220 -4.49 16.02 6.82
C GLY A 220 -5.13 17.27 7.43
N ILE A 221 -6.16 17.10 8.27
CA ILE A 221 -6.85 18.20 8.96
C ILE A 221 -7.14 17.86 10.42
N VAL A 222 -7.37 18.89 11.24
CA VAL A 222 -7.84 18.76 12.61
C VAL A 222 -9.37 18.62 12.58
N THR A 223 -9.90 17.61 13.25
CA THR A 223 -11.35 17.37 13.36
C THR A 223 -11.87 17.67 14.78
N PRO A 224 -13.19 17.77 14.99
CA PRO A 224 -13.74 17.96 16.33
C PRO A 224 -13.23 16.91 17.31
N GLY A 225 -12.70 17.37 18.45
CA GLY A 225 -12.07 16.55 19.48
C GLY A 225 -10.54 16.48 19.41
N ASP A 226 -9.94 16.79 18.25
CA ASP A 226 -8.49 16.82 18.10
C ASP A 226 -7.91 18.13 18.69
N PRO A 227 -6.69 18.10 19.26
CA PRO A 227 -5.99 19.33 19.62
C PRO A 227 -5.61 20.10 18.35
N VAL A 228 -5.83 21.43 18.38
CA VAL A 228 -5.50 22.32 17.28
C VAL A 228 -3.99 22.42 17.11
N ARG A 229 -3.49 22.00 15.95
CA ARG A 229 -2.07 22.05 15.56
C ARG A 229 -1.94 22.07 14.04
N ASP A 230 -0.75 22.44 13.58
CA ASP A 230 -0.41 22.34 12.16
C ASP A 230 -0.33 20.86 11.77
N VAL A 231 -0.89 20.53 10.60
CA VAL A 231 -0.88 19.18 10.02
C VAL A 231 -0.14 19.29 8.70
N ASN A 232 0.90 18.51 8.50
CA ASN A 232 1.81 18.69 7.38
C ASN A 232 1.41 17.82 6.18
N ASN A 233 0.92 16.62 6.43
CA ASN A 233 0.73 15.60 5.41
C ASN A 233 -0.29 15.99 4.32
N VAL A 234 0.05 15.64 3.08
CA VAL A 234 -0.83 15.65 1.90
C VAL A 234 -0.56 14.39 1.08
N SER A 235 -1.47 13.43 1.07
CA SER A 235 -1.31 12.18 0.31
C SER A 235 -2.00 12.28 -1.05
N ILE A 236 -1.36 11.75 -2.09
CA ILE A 236 -1.90 11.70 -3.46
C ILE A 236 -1.81 10.28 -3.97
N VAL A 237 -2.94 9.75 -4.43
CA VAL A 237 -2.99 8.58 -5.31
C VAL A 237 -3.50 9.06 -6.67
N SER A 238 -2.77 8.76 -7.73
CA SER A 238 -3.12 9.14 -9.10
C SER A 238 -3.20 7.89 -9.97
N LEU A 239 -4.18 7.86 -10.86
CA LEU A 239 -4.39 6.78 -11.82
C LEU A 239 -4.33 7.30 -13.24
N ASP A 240 -3.57 6.62 -14.09
CA ASP A 240 -3.59 6.84 -15.52
C ASP A 240 -4.91 6.32 -16.13
N ALA A 241 -5.21 6.77 -17.34
CA ALA A 241 -6.16 6.08 -18.21
C ALA A 241 -5.71 4.62 -18.44
N PRO A 242 -6.65 3.68 -18.68
CA PRO A 242 -6.27 2.29 -18.94
C PRO A 242 -5.41 2.20 -20.20
N ASP A 243 -4.38 1.36 -20.16
CA ASP A 243 -3.52 1.06 -21.30
C ASP A 243 -4.21 0.08 -22.29
N GLY A 244 -3.49 -0.35 -23.32
CA GLY A 244 -4.02 -1.31 -24.31
C GLY A 244 -4.38 -2.68 -23.75
N GLU A 245 -3.92 -3.01 -22.54
CA GLU A 245 -4.22 -4.25 -21.80
C GLU A 245 -5.29 -4.02 -20.72
N GLY A 246 -5.83 -2.79 -20.61
CA GLY A 246 -6.82 -2.41 -19.61
C GLY A 246 -6.23 -2.06 -18.24
N ARG A 247 -4.90 -2.04 -18.08
CA ARG A 247 -4.24 -1.75 -16.80
C ARG A 247 -4.17 -0.24 -16.56
N ARG A 248 -4.33 0.18 -15.31
CA ARG A 248 -4.17 1.58 -14.91
C ARG A 248 -2.91 1.74 -14.07
N ARG A 249 -1.95 2.51 -14.59
CA ARG A 249 -0.75 2.86 -13.84
C ARG A 249 -1.14 3.71 -12.62
N SER A 250 -0.73 3.28 -11.44
CA SER A 250 -0.89 3.97 -10.17
C SER A 250 0.40 4.71 -9.80
N ALA A 251 0.27 5.96 -9.39
CA ALA A 251 1.33 6.74 -8.78
C ALA A 251 0.89 7.22 -7.40
N ILE A 252 1.74 7.07 -6.39
CA ILE A 252 1.39 7.35 -5.00
C ILE A 252 2.54 8.09 -4.35
N ILE A 253 2.22 9.22 -3.71
CA ILE A 253 3.21 9.94 -2.94
C ILE A 253 2.58 10.78 -1.84
N ASP A 254 3.35 10.98 -0.77
CA ASP A 254 3.07 11.96 0.25
C ASP A 254 3.88 13.24 0.01
N HIS A 255 3.17 14.36 -0.03
CA HIS A 255 3.71 15.70 0.08
C HIS A 255 3.68 16.21 1.52
N TRP A 256 4.47 17.23 1.77
CA TRP A 256 4.64 17.87 3.07
C TRP A 256 4.42 19.37 2.95
N ARG A 257 3.48 19.88 3.74
CA ARG A 257 3.30 21.31 3.95
C ARG A 257 4.28 21.77 5.02
N THR A 258 5.10 22.75 4.72
CA THR A 258 5.96 23.41 5.71
C THR A 258 5.44 24.81 5.96
N TYR A 259 5.19 25.12 7.23
CA TYR A 259 4.59 26.39 7.66
C TYR A 259 5.69 27.36 8.05
N GLU A 260 5.92 28.37 7.22
CA GLU A 260 7.00 29.32 7.39
C GLU A 260 6.64 30.39 8.44
N ALA A 261 7.67 31.04 9.00
CA ALA A 261 7.51 32.08 10.01
C ALA A 261 6.75 33.33 9.49
N ASP A 262 6.84 33.61 8.18
CA ASP A 262 6.08 34.69 7.51
C ASP A 262 4.62 34.30 7.23
N GLY A 263 4.21 33.09 7.62
CA GLY A 263 2.89 32.54 7.43
C GLY A 263 2.63 32.03 6.01
N SER A 264 3.62 32.01 5.12
CA SER A 264 3.54 31.25 3.87
C SER A 264 3.62 29.74 4.14
N VAL A 265 3.15 28.95 3.18
CA VAL A 265 3.18 27.49 3.24
C VAL A 265 3.94 26.98 2.03
N SER A 266 5.11 26.39 2.23
CA SER A 266 5.83 25.68 1.17
C SER A 266 5.32 24.24 1.07
N LEU A 267 5.42 23.67 -0.12
CA LEU A 267 4.99 22.30 -0.41
C LEU A 267 6.08 21.60 -1.21
N GLY A 268 6.53 20.45 -0.72
CA GLY A 268 7.42 19.54 -1.43
C GLY A 268 6.97 18.10 -1.23
N THR A 269 7.58 17.14 -1.92
CA THR A 269 7.40 15.75 -1.49
C THR A 269 7.98 15.59 -0.08
N ARG A 270 7.45 14.65 0.71
CA ARG A 270 7.98 14.40 2.05
C ARG A 270 9.47 14.06 1.99
N TYR A 271 9.86 13.21 1.04
CA TYR A 271 11.25 12.85 0.82
C TYR A 271 12.13 14.09 0.58
N GLU A 272 11.74 14.99 -0.34
CA GLU A 272 12.49 16.23 -0.61
C GLU A 272 12.52 17.19 0.59
N THR A 273 11.49 17.16 1.45
CA THR A 273 11.32 18.14 2.53
C THR A 273 12.03 17.72 3.82
N VAL A 274 11.94 16.45 4.20
CA VAL A 274 12.47 15.94 5.48
C VAL A 274 13.50 14.82 5.32
N GLY A 275 13.81 14.40 4.09
CA GLY A 275 14.77 13.31 3.84
C GLY A 275 14.27 11.92 4.22
N GLU A 276 12.97 11.78 4.47
CA GLU A 276 12.33 10.55 4.91
C GLU A 276 11.01 10.31 4.18
N THR A 277 10.64 9.05 4.03
CA THR A 277 9.34 8.60 3.55
C THR A 277 9.08 7.18 4.05
N GLU A 278 7.83 6.75 3.99
CA GLU A 278 7.42 5.37 4.23
C GLU A 278 7.24 4.60 2.92
N ASN A 279 7.19 3.27 3.04
CA ASN A 279 6.79 2.40 1.95
C ASN A 279 5.29 2.59 1.68
N CYS A 280 4.98 3.30 0.60
CA CYS A 280 3.61 3.56 0.16
C CYS A 280 2.87 2.26 -0.20
N ALA A 281 3.59 1.27 -0.71
CA ALA A 281 3.10 -0.07 -1.02
C ALA A 281 2.88 -0.96 0.21
N ILE A 282 3.08 -0.51 1.46
CA ILE A 282 2.57 -1.28 2.61
C ILE A 282 1.07 -1.03 2.77
N CYS A 283 0.64 0.22 2.59
CA CYS A 283 -0.73 0.67 2.86
C CYS A 283 -1.58 0.78 1.59
N HIS A 284 -0.98 1.01 0.42
CA HIS A 284 -1.71 1.34 -0.81
C HIS A 284 -1.58 0.31 -1.93
N LYS A 285 -1.34 -0.97 -1.61
CA LYS A 285 -1.18 -2.04 -2.62
C LYS A 285 -2.38 -2.26 -3.50
N THR A 286 -3.57 -1.85 -3.07
CA THR A 286 -4.84 -1.99 -3.81
C THR A 286 -5.35 -0.64 -4.33
N SER A 287 -4.42 0.30 -4.61
CA SER A 287 -4.64 1.67 -5.08
C SER A 287 -5.87 1.90 -5.97
N PRO A 288 -6.59 3.03 -5.79
CA PRO A 288 -6.92 3.71 -4.54
C PRO A 288 -7.75 2.80 -3.63
N LEU A 289 -7.55 2.92 -2.31
CA LEU A 289 -8.36 2.18 -1.35
C LEU A 289 -9.78 2.70 -1.27
N ALA A 290 -10.74 1.80 -1.08
CA ALA A 290 -12.11 2.18 -0.77
C ALA A 290 -12.16 3.12 0.46
N ILE A 291 -12.87 4.23 0.30
CA ILE A 291 -13.05 5.27 1.30
C ILE A 291 -14.19 4.85 2.23
N ARG A 292 -13.83 4.46 3.46
CA ARG A 292 -14.77 4.03 4.50
C ARG A 292 -14.59 4.87 5.77
N PRO A 293 -15.18 6.09 5.82
CA PRO A 293 -15.05 6.99 6.96
C PRO A 293 -15.45 6.37 8.30
N ALA A 294 -14.77 6.74 9.37
CA ALA A 294 -15.26 6.55 10.74
C ALA A 294 -16.37 7.56 11.06
N GLU A 295 -16.14 8.81 10.67
CA GLU A 295 -17.09 9.92 10.80
C GLU A 295 -17.02 10.77 9.52
N GLU A 296 -18.16 11.23 9.04
CA GLU A 296 -18.26 12.21 7.95
C GLU A 296 -18.64 13.57 8.51
N TYR A 297 -18.08 14.64 7.94
CA TYR A 297 -18.36 16.00 8.36
C TYR A 297 -18.91 16.84 7.23
N VAL A 298 -19.73 17.81 7.61
CA VAL A 298 -20.10 18.95 6.80
C VAL A 298 -19.68 20.24 7.51
N LEU A 299 -19.59 21.33 6.75
CA LEU A 299 -19.37 22.65 7.33
C LEU A 299 -20.72 23.26 7.66
N SER A 300 -20.89 23.73 8.89
CA SER A 300 -22.06 24.52 9.29
C SER A 300 -22.09 25.86 8.59
N GLU A 301 -23.20 26.60 8.70
CA GLU A 301 -23.31 27.97 8.18
C GLU A 301 -22.24 28.91 8.78
N GLN A 302 -21.83 28.66 10.03
CA GLN A 302 -20.77 29.40 10.73
C GLN A 302 -19.36 28.86 10.38
N GLY A 303 -19.27 27.86 9.51
CA GLY A 303 -18.03 27.28 9.03
C GLY A 303 -17.35 26.29 9.98
N ALA A 304 -18.06 25.80 11.00
CA ALA A 304 -17.54 24.76 11.88
C ALA A 304 -17.72 23.37 11.25
N LEU A 305 -16.76 22.47 11.43
CA LEU A 305 -16.96 21.06 11.12
C LEU A 305 -17.98 20.46 12.09
N VAL A 306 -19.06 19.90 11.55
CA VAL A 306 -20.09 19.20 12.31
C VAL A 306 -20.35 17.83 11.68
N LEU A 307 -20.71 16.85 12.51
CA LEU A 307 -21.00 15.50 12.05
C LEU A 307 -22.13 15.52 11.01
N ASN A 308 -21.93 14.86 9.88
CA ASN A 308 -22.93 14.70 8.83
C ASN A 308 -23.97 13.67 9.27
N THR A 309 -25.06 14.13 9.88
CA THR A 309 -26.17 13.28 10.32
C THR A 309 -27.32 13.20 9.31
N THR A 310 -27.28 14.03 8.26
CA THR A 310 -28.39 14.11 7.28
C THR A 310 -28.20 13.14 6.13
N ASN A 311 -26.99 13.09 5.55
CA ASN A 311 -26.70 12.29 4.36
C ASN A 311 -25.31 11.61 4.46
N PRO A 312 -24.98 10.90 5.55
CA PRO A 312 -23.74 10.15 5.61
C PRO A 312 -23.71 9.04 4.55
N GLY A 313 -22.56 8.78 3.96
CA GLY A 313 -22.30 7.65 3.07
C GLY A 313 -22.49 7.94 1.59
N ILE A 314 -23.22 9.00 1.20
CA ILE A 314 -23.52 9.26 -0.23
C ILE A 314 -22.25 9.52 -1.03
N VAL A 315 -21.39 10.44 -0.59
CA VAL A 315 -20.15 10.77 -1.30
C VAL A 315 -19.17 9.58 -1.27
N PRO A 316 -18.91 8.92 -0.12
CA PRO A 316 -18.12 7.70 -0.08
C PRO A 316 -18.62 6.60 -1.03
N GLU A 317 -19.92 6.34 -1.10
CA GLU A 317 -20.51 5.33 -2.00
C GLU A 317 -20.24 5.65 -3.46
N GLN A 318 -20.48 6.91 -3.88
CA GLN A 318 -20.21 7.36 -5.25
C GLN A 318 -18.72 7.22 -5.62
N LEU A 319 -17.82 7.54 -4.70
CA LEU A 319 -16.38 7.40 -4.90
C LEU A 319 -15.96 5.93 -4.93
N ASN A 320 -16.48 5.10 -4.04
CA ASN A 320 -16.16 3.67 -3.98
C ASN A 320 -16.63 2.92 -5.24
N ALA A 321 -17.77 3.29 -5.81
CA ALA A 321 -18.23 2.73 -7.07
C ALA A 321 -17.22 2.96 -8.21
N LYS A 322 -16.48 4.09 -8.21
CA LYS A 322 -15.40 4.32 -9.19
C LYS A 322 -14.20 3.41 -8.96
N ILE A 323 -13.89 3.15 -7.70
CA ILE A 323 -12.74 2.33 -7.30
C ILE A 323 -12.93 0.88 -7.75
N GLU A 324 -14.16 0.37 -7.68
CA GLU A 324 -14.52 -0.98 -8.11
C GLU A 324 -14.23 -1.22 -9.60
N ASP A 325 -14.21 -0.16 -10.42
CA ASP A 325 -13.98 -0.24 -11.88
C ASP A 325 -12.49 -0.11 -12.28
N TYR A 326 -11.56 0.11 -11.35
CA TYR A 326 -10.16 0.36 -11.70
C TYR A 326 -9.34 -0.89 -12.00
N GLY A 327 -9.81 -2.06 -11.59
CA GLY A 327 -9.06 -3.31 -11.74
C GLY A 327 -7.83 -3.35 -10.84
N SER A 328 -6.90 -4.25 -11.19
CA SER A 328 -5.75 -4.53 -10.33
C SER A 328 -4.74 -3.38 -10.47
N PRO A 329 -4.16 -2.89 -9.36
CA PRO A 329 -3.25 -1.78 -9.41
C PRO A 329 -1.95 -2.19 -10.11
N TYR A 330 -1.50 -1.32 -11.01
CA TYR A 330 -0.26 -1.51 -11.74
C TYR A 330 0.73 -0.39 -11.39
N PHE A 331 1.90 -0.73 -10.88
CA PHE A 331 2.92 0.22 -10.44
C PHE A 331 4.10 0.35 -11.41
N GLY A 332 3.85 0.15 -12.71
CA GLY A 332 4.83 0.42 -13.76
C GLY A 332 6.08 -0.44 -13.69
N ASP A 333 5.95 -1.77 -13.62
CA ASP A 333 7.04 -2.76 -13.52
C ASP A 333 8.03 -2.55 -12.35
N TRP A 334 7.84 -1.49 -11.55
CA TRP A 334 8.65 -1.16 -10.38
C TRP A 334 8.21 -1.91 -9.13
N LEU A 335 7.00 -2.48 -9.17
CA LEU A 335 6.48 -3.33 -8.12
C LEU A 335 5.48 -4.33 -8.72
N ASP A 336 5.75 -5.60 -8.52
CA ASP A 336 4.77 -6.67 -8.69
C ASP A 336 4.09 -6.94 -7.35
N VAL A 337 2.78 -6.69 -7.28
CA VAL A 337 2.01 -6.91 -6.05
C VAL A 337 1.95 -8.40 -5.67
N ASN A 338 2.18 -9.31 -6.61
CA ASN A 338 2.21 -10.75 -6.36
C ASN A 338 3.51 -11.21 -5.68
N ASP A 339 4.57 -10.41 -5.71
CA ASP A 339 5.81 -10.71 -4.98
C ASP A 339 5.62 -10.65 -3.46
N PHE A 340 4.56 -9.98 -2.97
CA PHE A 340 4.15 -10.02 -1.55
C PHE A 340 3.45 -11.34 -1.14
N GLY A 341 3.44 -12.33 -2.02
CA GLY A 341 2.86 -13.64 -1.79
C GLY A 341 1.48 -13.81 -2.42
N PRO A 342 0.88 -15.00 -2.26
CA PRO A 342 -0.39 -15.34 -2.88
C PRO A 342 -1.53 -14.52 -2.27
N SER A 343 -2.58 -14.30 -3.04
CA SER A 343 -3.83 -13.74 -2.52
C SER A 343 -4.47 -14.68 -1.50
N ILE A 344 -5.14 -14.12 -0.50
CA ILE A 344 -5.92 -14.87 0.48
C ILE A 344 -7.07 -15.62 -0.19
N GLY A 345 -7.41 -16.79 0.35
CA GLY A 345 -8.58 -17.55 -0.10
C GLY A 345 -8.51 -18.07 -1.54
N PRO A 346 -7.42 -18.70 -2.02
CA PRO A 346 -7.29 -19.10 -3.43
C PRO A 346 -8.30 -20.19 -3.81
N ARG A 347 -8.73 -20.16 -5.09
CA ARG A 347 -9.76 -21.06 -5.64
C ARG A 347 -9.43 -22.55 -5.52
N ALA A 348 -8.16 -22.91 -5.67
CA ALA A 348 -7.71 -24.29 -5.65
C ALA A 348 -7.83 -24.94 -4.25
N ARG A 349 -7.96 -24.14 -3.19
CA ARG A 349 -8.01 -24.63 -1.81
C ARG A 349 -9.44 -24.88 -1.38
N THR A 350 -9.81 -26.16 -1.29
CA THR A 350 -11.13 -26.58 -0.82
C THR A 350 -11.18 -26.58 0.70
N ARG A 351 -12.22 -25.95 1.27
CA ARG A 351 -12.40 -25.82 2.72
C ARG A 351 -13.57 -26.69 3.16
N GLY A 352 -13.29 -27.71 3.97
CA GLY A 352 -14.31 -28.57 4.58
C GLY A 352 -15.01 -27.88 5.75
N ILE A 353 -16.21 -28.35 6.12
CA ILE A 353 -16.95 -27.79 7.26
C ILE A 353 -16.18 -27.91 8.58
N GLU A 354 -15.38 -28.97 8.71
CA GLU A 354 -14.55 -29.22 9.89
C GLU A 354 -13.43 -28.21 10.07
N PHE A 355 -12.85 -27.75 8.95
CA PHE A 355 -11.91 -26.64 9.00
C PHE A 355 -12.60 -25.38 9.53
N ILE A 356 -13.77 -25.03 8.98
CA ILE A 356 -14.54 -23.85 9.39
C ILE A 356 -14.91 -23.90 10.87
N ARG A 357 -15.35 -25.07 11.35
CA ARG A 357 -15.69 -25.30 12.76
C ARG A 357 -14.47 -25.11 13.67
N ALA A 358 -13.29 -25.57 13.26
CA ALA A 358 -12.07 -25.42 14.03
C ALA A 358 -11.60 -23.96 14.08
N CYS A 359 -11.59 -23.27 12.94
CA CYS A 359 -11.10 -21.88 12.86
C CYS A 359 -12.12 -20.83 13.32
N SER A 360 -13.40 -21.16 13.44
CA SER A 360 -14.40 -20.25 13.99
C SER A 360 -14.27 -20.07 15.50
N LEU A 361 -13.55 -20.95 16.20
CA LEU A 361 -13.36 -20.84 17.65
C LEU A 361 -12.69 -19.51 18.03
N PRO A 362 -13.07 -18.91 19.17
CA PRO A 362 -14.02 -19.40 20.18
C PRO A 362 -15.49 -19.07 19.88
N VAL A 363 -15.85 -18.66 18.67
CA VAL A 363 -17.22 -18.28 18.29
C VAL A 363 -18.01 -19.54 17.87
N PRO A 364 -18.91 -20.08 18.71
CA PRO A 364 -19.70 -21.25 18.34
C PRO A 364 -20.72 -20.86 17.26
N LEU A 365 -20.79 -21.64 16.20
CA LEU A 365 -21.68 -21.43 15.07
C LEU A 365 -22.61 -22.64 14.89
N THR A 366 -23.83 -22.39 14.40
CA THR A 366 -24.72 -23.46 13.94
C THR A 366 -24.21 -24.05 12.62
N GLU A 367 -24.63 -25.26 12.25
CA GLU A 367 -24.26 -25.89 10.95
C GLU A 367 -24.61 -24.99 9.75
N GLU A 368 -25.76 -24.34 9.78
CA GLU A 368 -26.16 -23.38 8.75
C GLU A 368 -25.21 -22.18 8.67
N SER A 369 -24.79 -21.66 9.82
CA SER A 369 -23.85 -20.54 9.90
C SER A 369 -22.45 -20.94 9.41
N LEU A 370 -22.01 -22.15 9.74
CA LEU A 370 -20.74 -22.71 9.25
C LEU A 370 -20.73 -22.78 7.71
N GLU A 371 -21.82 -23.24 7.09
CA GLU A 371 -21.95 -23.24 5.62
C GLU A 371 -21.98 -21.82 5.02
N ARG A 372 -22.62 -20.85 5.69
CA ARG A 372 -22.59 -19.44 5.23
C ARG A 372 -21.18 -18.85 5.28
N VAL A 373 -20.41 -19.12 6.34
CA VAL A 373 -19.00 -18.70 6.45
C VAL A 373 -18.15 -19.38 5.38
N LYS A 374 -18.26 -20.70 5.21
CA LYS A 374 -17.56 -21.46 4.17
C LYS A 374 -17.78 -20.90 2.77
N ASN A 375 -19.05 -20.61 2.43
CA ASN A 375 -19.41 -20.07 1.12
C ASN A 375 -18.98 -18.61 0.93
N SER A 376 -18.63 -17.92 2.02
CA SER A 376 -18.13 -16.55 2.01
C SER A 376 -16.59 -16.48 1.90
N MET A 377 -15.87 -17.59 2.11
CA MET A 377 -14.42 -17.69 1.93
C MET A 377 -13.99 -17.89 0.46
N ARG A 378 -14.60 -17.14 -0.45
CA ARG A 378 -14.30 -17.16 -1.90
C ARG A 378 -13.66 -15.85 -2.34
N CYS A 379 -12.51 -15.53 -1.75
CA CYS A 379 -11.84 -14.25 -1.97
C CYS A 379 -11.35 -14.09 -3.41
N ASP A 380 -11.04 -15.19 -4.10
CA ASP A 380 -10.57 -15.21 -5.49
C ASP A 380 -11.57 -14.60 -6.50
N SER A 381 -12.87 -14.59 -6.19
CA SER A 381 -13.86 -13.95 -7.07
C SER A 381 -13.68 -12.45 -7.19
N CYS A 382 -13.04 -11.81 -6.20
CA CYS A 382 -12.80 -10.37 -6.17
C CYS A 382 -11.30 -10.02 -6.15
N HIS A 383 -10.46 -10.85 -5.55
CA HIS A 383 -9.04 -10.58 -5.33
C HIS A 383 -8.15 -11.36 -6.28
N ASN A 384 -8.31 -11.07 -7.57
CA ASN A 384 -7.55 -11.64 -8.69
C ASN A 384 -7.03 -10.52 -9.61
N ASP A 385 -6.13 -10.87 -10.54
CA ASP A 385 -5.45 -9.92 -11.43
C ASP A 385 -6.40 -9.14 -12.36
N GLY A 386 -7.61 -9.65 -12.62
CA GLY A 386 -8.63 -9.00 -13.46
C GLY A 386 -9.63 -8.14 -12.71
N PHE A 387 -9.55 -8.06 -11.37
CA PHE A 387 -10.46 -7.25 -10.55
C PHE A 387 -9.66 -6.48 -9.48
N VAL A 388 -9.96 -6.54 -8.18
CA VAL A 388 -9.36 -5.62 -7.18
C VAL A 388 -7.86 -5.89 -6.89
N GLY A 389 -7.29 -6.97 -7.44
CA GLY A 389 -5.93 -7.41 -7.14
C GLY A 389 -5.82 -8.19 -5.82
N PRO A 390 -4.62 -8.71 -5.50
CA PRO A 390 -4.43 -9.64 -4.40
C PRO A 390 -4.53 -9.00 -3.01
N ILE A 391 -5.10 -9.72 -2.05
CA ILE A 391 -4.93 -9.43 -0.62
C ILE A 391 -3.87 -10.38 -0.08
N ASN A 392 -2.66 -9.88 0.11
CA ASN A 392 -1.49 -10.62 0.59
C ASN A 392 -0.71 -9.80 1.65
N VAL A 393 0.51 -10.20 2.02
CA VAL A 393 1.29 -9.58 3.11
C VAL A 393 1.57 -8.09 2.88
N PRO A 394 1.31 -7.17 3.82
CA PRO A 394 0.84 -7.42 5.18
C PRO A 394 -0.67 -7.47 5.45
N PRO A 395 -1.60 -6.87 4.67
CA PRO A 395 -3.03 -6.88 5.04
C PRO A 395 -3.65 -8.24 5.35
N ALA A 396 -3.13 -9.33 4.76
CA ALA A 396 -3.59 -10.69 5.01
C ALA A 396 -3.05 -11.30 6.33
N LEU A 397 -2.02 -10.72 6.92
CA LEU A 397 -1.40 -11.15 8.18
C LEU A 397 -1.83 -10.26 9.34
N LYS A 398 -1.83 -10.83 10.54
CA LYS A 398 -1.89 -10.04 11.77
C LYS A 398 -0.48 -9.57 12.11
N THR A 399 -0.26 -8.25 12.04
CA THR A 399 1.06 -7.67 12.27
C THR A 399 1.06 -6.69 13.44
N ASP A 400 2.24 -6.31 13.93
CA ASP A 400 2.35 -5.28 14.97
C ASP A 400 2.00 -3.86 14.49
N ALA A 401 2.00 -3.67 13.17
CA ALA A 401 1.53 -2.47 12.48
C ALA A 401 0.02 -2.47 12.24
N ASP A 402 -0.71 -3.47 12.76
CA ASP A 402 -2.10 -3.79 12.43
C ASP A 402 -2.95 -2.56 12.13
N ILE A 403 -3.14 -2.32 10.84
CA ILE A 403 -4.08 -1.31 10.35
C ILE A 403 -5.52 -1.82 10.57
N GLY A 404 -5.67 -3.10 10.99
CA GLY A 404 -6.95 -3.76 11.20
C GLY A 404 -7.78 -3.81 9.92
N GLN A 405 -7.18 -3.61 8.75
CA GLN A 405 -7.94 -3.29 7.54
C GLN A 405 -8.78 -4.50 7.11
N LEU A 406 -8.17 -5.67 6.93
CA LEU A 406 -8.92 -6.87 6.54
C LEU A 406 -9.98 -7.26 7.60
N GLU A 407 -9.60 -7.24 8.88
CA GLU A 407 -10.52 -7.51 10.00
C GLU A 407 -11.72 -6.57 9.97
N THR A 408 -11.49 -5.26 9.90
CA THR A 408 -12.54 -4.23 9.89
C THR A 408 -13.41 -4.36 8.64
N TYR A 409 -12.84 -4.59 7.45
CA TYR A 409 -13.64 -4.76 6.24
C TYR A 409 -14.60 -5.94 6.37
N ILE A 410 -14.16 -7.03 7.01
CA ILE A 410 -15.01 -8.19 7.24
C ILE A 410 -16.04 -7.92 8.34
N THR A 411 -15.61 -7.44 9.51
CA THR A 411 -16.47 -7.27 10.70
C THR A 411 -17.50 -6.15 10.53
N GLU A 412 -17.19 -5.11 9.75
CA GLU A 412 -18.16 -4.09 9.34
C GLU A 412 -19.09 -4.57 8.22
N GLY A 413 -18.77 -5.69 7.55
CA GLY A 413 -19.59 -6.29 6.51
C GLY A 413 -19.42 -5.67 5.13
N TRP A 414 -18.29 -5.02 4.86
CA TRP A 414 -17.92 -4.58 3.51
C TRP A 414 -17.33 -5.74 2.69
N MET A 415 -16.81 -6.77 3.37
CA MET A 415 -16.28 -7.97 2.75
C MET A 415 -16.84 -9.26 3.38
N PRO A 416 -17.20 -10.25 2.56
CA PRO A 416 -17.48 -10.14 1.12
C PRO A 416 -18.71 -9.24 0.86
N PRO A 417 -18.76 -8.53 -0.28
CA PRO A 417 -19.86 -7.64 -0.60
C PRO A 417 -21.18 -8.41 -0.73
N ASN A 418 -22.29 -7.76 -0.38
CA ASN A 418 -23.65 -8.28 -0.51
C ASN A 418 -23.89 -9.60 0.25
N LYS A 419 -23.14 -9.86 1.32
CA LYS A 419 -23.41 -10.97 2.24
C LYS A 419 -23.95 -10.46 3.57
N ASN A 420 -25.14 -10.94 3.94
CA ASN A 420 -25.79 -10.65 5.20
C ASN A 420 -25.31 -11.62 6.29
N LEU A 421 -24.02 -11.54 6.66
CA LEU A 421 -23.46 -12.30 7.77
C LEU A 421 -23.78 -11.61 9.11
N SER A 422 -24.12 -12.39 10.13
CA SER A 422 -24.19 -11.92 11.52
C SER A 422 -22.82 -11.52 12.06
N ALA A 423 -22.77 -10.76 13.16
CA ALA A 423 -21.51 -10.34 13.79
C ALA A 423 -20.59 -11.55 14.11
N SER A 424 -21.16 -12.62 14.67
CA SER A 424 -20.44 -13.86 14.98
C SER A 424 -19.87 -14.53 13.72
N GLU A 425 -20.62 -14.55 12.62
CA GLU A 425 -20.15 -15.13 11.35
C GLU A 425 -19.06 -14.29 10.68
N LYS A 426 -19.15 -12.96 10.77
CA LYS A 426 -18.09 -12.07 10.27
C LYS A 426 -16.78 -12.29 11.05
N GLN A 427 -16.85 -12.38 12.37
CA GLN A 427 -15.66 -12.68 13.19
C GLN A 427 -15.08 -14.06 12.83
N ALA A 428 -15.93 -15.08 12.70
CA ALA A 428 -15.49 -16.42 12.30
C ALA A 428 -14.85 -16.42 10.91
N LEU A 429 -15.44 -15.70 9.95
CA LEU A 429 -14.89 -15.55 8.61
C LEU A 429 -13.48 -14.94 8.63
N PHE A 430 -13.27 -13.87 9.39
CA PHE A 430 -11.95 -13.27 9.55
C PHE A 430 -10.95 -14.25 10.17
N ASN A 431 -11.31 -14.91 11.27
CA ASN A 431 -10.45 -15.90 11.94
C ASN A 431 -10.03 -17.02 10.97
N CYS A 432 -11.00 -17.56 10.25
CA CYS A 432 -10.78 -18.61 9.27
C CYS A 432 -9.93 -18.19 8.09
N LEU A 433 -10.15 -17.00 7.52
CA LEU A 433 -9.35 -16.49 6.42
C LEU A 433 -7.88 -16.29 6.85
N ARG A 434 -7.67 -15.72 8.03
CA ARG A 434 -6.33 -15.53 8.59
C ARG A 434 -5.62 -16.87 8.81
N GLN A 435 -6.28 -17.82 9.47
CA GLN A 435 -5.70 -19.14 9.74
C GLN A 435 -5.43 -19.93 8.45
N ASP A 436 -6.31 -19.82 7.44
CA ASP A 436 -6.09 -20.43 6.13
C ASP A 436 -4.89 -19.82 5.41
N TYR A 437 -4.72 -18.50 5.52
CA TYR A 437 -3.60 -17.79 4.91
C TYR A 437 -2.26 -18.15 5.57
N HIS A 438 -2.21 -18.05 6.89
CA HIS A 438 -1.07 -18.47 7.69
C HIS A 438 -1.47 -18.77 9.14
N ASP A 439 -1.47 -20.07 9.48
CA ASP A 439 -1.61 -20.55 10.84
C ASP A 439 -0.26 -20.45 11.57
N LEU A 440 -0.15 -19.49 12.50
CA LEU A 440 1.06 -19.24 13.27
C LEU A 440 1.44 -20.39 14.21
N GLN A 441 0.48 -21.17 14.69
CA GLN A 441 0.74 -22.29 15.61
C GLN A 441 1.18 -23.53 14.83
N ALA A 442 0.47 -23.86 13.76
CA ALA A 442 0.79 -25.00 12.91
C ALA A 442 1.94 -24.72 11.94
N LYS A 443 2.37 -23.45 11.80
CA LYS A 443 3.36 -22.98 10.81
C LYS A 443 3.01 -23.45 9.40
N SER A 444 1.74 -23.33 9.03
CA SER A 444 1.20 -23.80 7.75
C SER A 444 0.27 -22.76 7.13
N GLY A 445 -0.25 -23.01 5.94
CA GLY A 445 -1.22 -22.14 5.27
C GLY A 445 -0.75 -21.71 3.89
N VAL A 446 -1.62 -21.02 3.17
CA VAL A 446 -1.41 -20.62 1.77
C VAL A 446 -0.08 -19.88 1.56
N LEU A 447 0.26 -18.94 2.45
CA LEU A 447 1.52 -18.20 2.34
C LEU A 447 2.74 -19.11 2.52
N MET A 448 2.69 -20.00 3.52
CA MET A 448 3.79 -20.94 3.76
C MET A 448 3.92 -21.92 2.60
N ASP A 449 2.81 -22.52 2.14
CA ASP A 449 2.81 -23.44 0.99
C ASP A 449 3.40 -22.77 -0.25
N TRP A 450 3.09 -21.49 -0.49
CA TRP A 450 3.66 -20.72 -1.59
C TRP A 450 5.16 -20.45 -1.45
N LEU A 451 5.63 -20.04 -0.26
CA LEU A 451 7.07 -19.85 0.00
C LEU A 451 7.86 -21.16 -0.18
N LEU A 452 7.24 -22.30 0.15
CA LEU A 452 7.80 -23.64 0.05
C LEU A 452 7.51 -24.34 -1.28
N GLN A 453 6.75 -23.71 -2.19
CA GLN A 453 6.33 -24.27 -3.48
C GLN A 453 5.68 -25.67 -3.37
N ARG A 454 4.70 -25.80 -2.47
CA ARG A 454 3.99 -27.06 -2.19
C ARG A 454 2.57 -27.08 -2.72
#